data_AF-A0A9C7Z7L1-F1
#
_entry.id   AF-A0A9C7Z7L1-F1
#
_cell.length_a   1.000
_cell.length_b   1.000
_cell.length_c   1.000
_cell.angle_alpha   90.00
_cell.angle_beta   90.00
_cell.angle_gamma   90.00
#
_symmetry.space_group_name_H-M   'P 1'
#
loop_
_entity.id
_entity.type
_entity.pdbx_description
1 polymer ?
#
loop_
_entity_poly.entity_id
_entity_poly.type
_entity_poly.pdbx_seq_one_letter_code
_entity_poly.pdbx_strand_id
1 'polypeptide(L)' 'MGKRNRKLTPAEKAEKKRRQREYMTVFINGKQKRIKRPPTVDGIPVDEFIRRNADPIWLHQNGMYEEL' A
#
# COMPACT_ATOMS: atom_id res chain seq x y z
N MET A 1 -18.41 -27.41 11.08
CA MET A 1 -16.99 -27.77 10.87
C MET A 1 -16.14 -27.02 11.88
N GLY A 2 -15.49 -27.74 12.81
CA GLY A 2 -14.65 -27.13 13.83
C GLY A 2 -13.38 -26.51 13.24
N LYS A 3 -12.92 -25.39 13.82
CA LYS A 3 -11.63 -24.80 13.46
C LYS A 3 -10.54 -25.85 13.73
N ARG A 4 -9.85 -26.29 12.67
CA ARG A 4 -8.70 -27.18 12.80
C ARG A 4 -7.56 -26.38 13.42
N ASN A 5 -7.30 -26.56 14.71
CA ASN A 5 -6.21 -25.93 15.46
C ASN A 5 -4.86 -26.60 15.11
N ARG A 6 -4.50 -26.62 13.81
CA ARG A 6 -3.23 -27.13 13.31
C ARG A 6 -2.24 -25.98 13.07
N LYS A 7 -0.94 -26.27 13.13
CA LYS A 7 0.09 -25.33 12.71
C LYS A 7 0.01 -25.10 11.19
N LEU A 8 0.33 -23.88 10.75
CA LEU A 8 0.40 -23.54 9.34
C LEU A 8 1.61 -24.22 8.67
N THR A 9 1.43 -24.70 7.45
CA THR A 9 2.51 -25.19 6.60
C THR A 9 3.42 -24.05 6.16
N PRO A 10 4.65 -24.33 5.70
CA PRO A 10 5.54 -23.29 5.15
C PRO A 10 4.90 -22.48 4.00
N ALA A 11 4.15 -23.15 3.11
CA ALA A 11 3.44 -22.50 2.01
C ALA A 11 2.35 -21.54 2.51
N GLU A 12 1.57 -21.95 3.51
CA GLU A 12 0.55 -21.09 4.13
C GLU A 12 1.17 -19.87 4.84
N LYS A 13 2.34 -20.05 5.46
CA LYS A 13 3.11 -18.94 6.07
C LYS A 13 3.64 -17.96 5.02
N ALA A 14 4.18 -18.45 3.91
CA ALA A 14 4.67 -17.62 2.82
C ALA A 14 3.52 -16.81 2.20
N GLU A 15 2.39 -17.45 1.97
CA GLU A 15 1.18 -16.81 1.46
C GLU A 15 0.65 -15.73 2.41
N LYS A 16 0.64 -15.98 3.72
CA LYS A 16 0.30 -14.97 4.73
C LYS A 16 1.22 -13.75 4.64
N LYS A 17 2.53 -13.96 4.48
CA LYS A 17 3.50 -12.85 4.32
C LYS A 17 3.24 -12.07 3.02
N ARG A 18 2.95 -12.74 1.90
CA ARG A 18 2.59 -12.10 0.63
C ARG A 18 1.37 -11.18 0.81
N ARG A 19 0.29 -11.70 1.40
CA ARG A 19 -0.92 -10.90 1.67
C ARG A 19 -0.68 -9.70 2.58
N GLN A 20 0.20 -9.83 3.57
CA GLN A 20 0.55 -8.73 4.47
C GLN A 20 1.33 -7.60 3.77
N ARG A 21 2.11 -7.93 2.74
CA ARG A 21 2.83 -6.96 1.90
C ARG A 21 1.89 -6.25 0.92
N GLU A 22 0.99 -7.00 0.30
CA GLU A 22 0.08 -6.48 -0.73
C GLU A 22 -1.12 -5.72 -0.16
N TYR A 23 -1.61 -6.10 1.03
CA TYR A 23 -2.82 -5.55 1.61
C TYR A 23 -2.58 -4.99 3.01
N MET A 24 -3.39 -4.00 3.37
CA MET A 24 -3.52 -3.49 4.73
C MET A 24 -4.99 -3.45 5.15
N THR A 25 -5.22 -3.42 6.45
CA THR A 25 -6.55 -3.32 7.01
C THR A 25 -6.74 -1.92 7.58
N VAL A 26 -7.76 -1.23 7.08
CA VAL A 26 -8.12 0.13 7.48
C VAL A 26 -9.54 0.14 8.05
N PHE A 27 -9.82 1.11 8.90
CA PHE A 27 -11.17 1.37 9.38
C PHE A 27 -11.76 2.53 8.59
N ILE A 28 -12.80 2.27 7.83
CA ILE A 28 -13.52 3.29 7.06
C ILE A 28 -14.98 3.25 7.51
N ASN A 29 -15.48 4.37 8.03
CA ASN A 29 -16.86 4.53 8.50
C ASN A 29 -17.27 3.46 9.54
N GLY A 30 -16.41 3.20 10.53
CA GLY A 30 -16.64 2.20 11.58
C GLY A 30 -16.56 0.74 11.11
N LYS A 31 -16.23 0.48 9.83
CA LYS A 31 -16.08 -0.87 9.29
C LYS A 31 -14.61 -1.18 9.01
N GLN A 32 -14.19 -2.37 9.43
CA GLN A 32 -12.86 -2.90 9.09
C GLN A 32 -12.86 -3.39 7.64
N LYS A 33 -12.06 -2.76 6.77
CA LYS A 33 -11.91 -3.11 5.36
C LYS A 33 -10.47 -3.49 5.05
N ARG A 34 -10.27 -4.50 4.19
CA ARG A 34 -8.95 -4.86 3.65
C ARG A 34 -8.78 -4.20 2.29
N ILE A 35 -7.80 -3.32 2.16
CA ILE A 35 -7.47 -2.60 0.92
C ILE A 35 -6.06 -2.98 0.45
N LYS A 36 -5.79 -2.82 -0.86
CA LYS A 36 -4.42 -2.91 -1.37
C LYS A 36 -3.58 -1.79 -0.75
N ARG A 37 -2.32 -2.07 -0.40
CA ARG A 37 -1.43 -1.03 0.09
C ARG A 37 -1.17 -0.03 -1.03
N PRO A 38 -1.25 1.29 -0.77
CA PRO A 38 -0.81 2.26 -1.75
C PRO A 38 0.69 2.05 -2.02
N PRO A 39 1.14 2.26 -3.27
CA PRO A 39 2.54 2.11 -3.61
C PRO A 39 3.36 3.17 -2.88
N THR A 40 4.51 2.76 -2.34
CA THR A 40 5.49 3.64 -1.68
C THR A 40 6.87 3.37 -2.26
N VAL A 41 7.63 4.43 -2.53
CA VAL A 41 9.04 4.37 -2.94
C VAL A 41 9.87 4.75 -1.71
N ASP A 42 10.79 3.88 -1.27
CA ASP A 42 11.63 4.07 -0.08
C ASP A 42 10.87 4.47 1.19
N GLY A 43 9.63 3.98 1.33
CA GLY A 43 8.76 4.29 2.47
C GLY A 43 8.01 5.62 2.36
N ILE A 44 8.20 6.37 1.28
CA ILE A 44 7.52 7.63 0.97
C ILE A 44 6.39 7.33 -0.05
N PRO A 45 5.20 7.94 0.07
CA PRO A 45 4.18 7.87 -0.98
C PRO A 45 4.73 8.26 -2.35
N VAL A 46 4.30 7.56 -3.41
CA VAL A 46 4.77 7.81 -4.78
C VAL A 46 4.63 9.29 -5.17
N ASP A 47 3.50 9.91 -4.86
CA ASP A 47 3.24 11.31 -5.21
C ASP A 47 4.23 12.27 -4.56
N GLU A 48 4.61 11.99 -3.31
CA GLU A 48 5.60 12.77 -2.59
C GLU A 48 7.03 12.51 -3.10
N PHE A 49 7.34 11.27 -3.46
CA PHE A 49 8.60 10.94 -4.14
C PHE A 49 8.72 11.72 -5.46
N ILE A 50 7.65 11.77 -6.26
CA ILE A 50 7.60 12.50 -7.52
C ILE A 50 7.79 13.99 -7.29
N ARG A 51 7.06 14.60 -6.35
CA ARG A 51 7.18 16.03 -6.02
C ARG A 51 8.61 16.44 -5.61
N ARG A 52 9.34 15.56 -4.92
CA ARG A 52 10.71 15.84 -4.46
C ARG A 52 11.78 15.71 -5.54
N ASN A 53 11.55 14.86 -6.55
CA ASN A 53 12.60 14.45 -7.50
C ASN A 53 12.34 14.87 -8.95
N ALA A 54 11.09 15.16 -9.33
CA ALA A 54 10.74 15.53 -10.70
C ALA A 54 11.10 16.99 -10.99
N ASP A 55 11.43 17.26 -12.25
CA ASP A 55 11.68 18.62 -12.69
C ASP A 55 10.38 19.44 -12.80
N PRO A 56 10.45 20.78 -12.72
CA PRO A 56 9.27 21.64 -12.78
C PRO A 56 8.44 21.50 -14.07
N ILE A 57 9.08 21.19 -15.21
CA ILE A 57 8.37 21.01 -16.48
C ILE A 57 7.52 19.73 -16.42
N TRP A 58 8.09 18.64 -15.92
CA TRP A 58 7.38 17.39 -15.70
C TRP A 58 6.21 17.57 -14.72
N LEU A 59 6.43 18.28 -13.60
CA LEU A 59 5.37 18.54 -12.62
C LEU A 59 4.21 19.35 -13.23
N HIS A 60 4.52 20.35 -14.05
CA HIS A 60 3.53 21.16 -14.75
C HIS A 60 2.73 20.33 -15.76
N GLN A 61 3.40 19.50 -16.57
CA GLN A 61 2.73 18.62 -17.55
C GLN A 61 1.78 17.60 -16.91
N ASN A 62 2.07 17.17 -15.68
CA ASN A 62 1.27 16.18 -14.95
C ASN A 62 0.25 16.82 -13.99
N GLY A 63 0.10 18.16 -13.99
CA GLY A 63 -0.84 18.86 -13.10
C GLY A 63 -0.51 18.73 -11.62
N MET A 64 0.75 18.40 -11.29
CA MET A 64 1.25 18.21 -9.93
C MET A 64 1.94 19.46 -9.39
N TYR A 65 1.97 20.53 -10.19
CA TYR A 65 2.48 21.84 -9.81
C TYR A 65 1.38 22.63 -9.10
N GLU A 66 1.61 23.02 -7.84
CA GLU A 66 0.71 23.91 -7.11
C GLU A 66 1.10 25.36 -7.46
N GLU A 67 0.28 26.06 -8.24
CA GLU A 67 0.37 27.53 -8.37
C GLU A 67 -0.20 28.13 -7.06
N LEU A 68 0.69 28.66 -6.23
CA LEU A 68 0.34 29.39 -5.00
C LEU A 68 -0.31 30.74 -5.29
#